data_AF-A0A8S3U0C3-F1
#
_entry.id   AF-A0A8S3U0C3-F1
#
_cell.length_a   1.000
_cell.length_b   1.000
_cell.length_c   1.000
_cell.angle_alpha   90.00
_cell.angle_beta   90.00
_cell.angle_gamma   90.00
#
_symmetry.space_group_name_H-M   'P 1'
#
loop_
_entity.id
_entity.type
_entity.pdbx_description
1 polymer ?
#
loop_
_entity_poly.entity_id
_entity_poly.type
_entity_poly.pdbx_seq_one_letter_code
_entity_poly.pdbx_strand_id
1 'polypeptide(L)'
;MALPLYENHKSNRRFILLSSFVRCFHWSNLNERVFAPDSSAPSHNAPTCSTFCQYTSSPKIRTLRKQGTNDVLPNDASLCELCDKVLVTWVSVTCDYPDTVPHTTNVTSGNEKDDTITLSCSVGYNKNTGDEVLTCKSDGKWDGSPIICSPVTCPNPSAVVSVTILVQTGSNYLDTITYQCTTGYELSSGNLVRTCKEGKLWDGSPPVCIKVTCASPSSVAFATISSQTGSKYLDTIRYTCNTGYELSSGNSVRTCKANKTWDESPVCSSFASLETQTGSKYLDMITYKCNTGYELASGNLVRKCKEDKLWDGSPPVCIKVTCASPSSVAFATISSQTGSKYLDTIRYICNTGYELTSGSMVRTCKADKTWDESPVCSKVTCQNTWPVAFSTISTTGNKYQDTLTYTCNTGYELTSGNLVRTCMENKNWSGNQPVCTITCPDPGESDHVTRQLNGNNPTETVVYKCDSGYDYFSGNTTRVCRSDGQWSGEKLVCSKCFQKKNNKECATCFIS
;
A
#
# COMPACT_ATOMS: atom_id res chain seq x y z
N MET A 1 -2.64 31.51 -65.37
CA MET A 1 -3.59 32.64 -65.52
C MET A 1 -2.87 33.90 -65.10
N ALA A 2 -2.90 34.92 -65.98
CA ALA A 2 -2.48 36.31 -65.80
C ALA A 2 -0.96 36.65 -65.65
N LEU A 3 -0.35 37.04 -66.79
CA LEU A 3 0.52 38.23 -66.95
C LEU A 3 -0.35 39.52 -66.86
N PRO A 4 0.13 40.79 -66.97
CA PRO A 4 1.49 41.39 -67.11
C PRO A 4 1.72 42.62 -66.16
N LEU A 5 2.86 43.34 -66.15
CA LEU A 5 3.11 44.65 -66.82
C LEU A 5 4.56 45.09 -66.41
N TYR A 6 5.52 45.30 -67.32
CA TYR A 6 5.82 46.52 -68.10
C TYR A 6 6.21 47.75 -67.27
N GLU A 7 7.48 48.15 -67.27
CA GLU A 7 7.90 49.50 -67.70
C GLU A 7 9.44 49.67 -67.86
N ASN A 8 9.79 50.33 -68.96
CA ASN A 8 11.10 50.89 -69.31
C ASN A 8 11.36 52.17 -68.48
N HIS A 9 12.63 52.53 -68.21
CA HIS A 9 13.24 53.72 -68.83
C HIS A 9 14.69 54.02 -68.37
N LYS A 10 15.49 54.30 -69.40
CA LYS A 10 16.74 55.06 -69.53
C LYS A 10 17.10 56.10 -68.45
N SER A 11 18.44 56.28 -68.38
CA SER A 11 19.18 57.56 -68.34
C SER A 11 19.76 57.98 -66.99
N ASN A 12 21.09 57.98 -66.87
CA ASN A 12 21.89 59.21 -67.09
C ASN A 12 23.36 58.98 -66.72
N ARG A 13 24.25 59.34 -67.65
CA ARG A 13 25.62 59.73 -67.33
C ARG A 13 25.56 60.95 -66.41
N ARG A 14 26.27 60.92 -65.28
CA ARG A 14 26.82 62.11 -64.63
C ARG A 14 28.27 61.83 -64.27
N PHE A 15 29.17 62.41 -65.05
CA PHE A 15 30.50 62.78 -64.58
C PHE A 15 30.33 63.95 -63.61
N ILE A 16 30.80 63.82 -62.37
CA ILE A 16 31.12 64.98 -61.52
C ILE A 16 32.45 64.70 -60.83
N LEU A 17 33.37 65.63 -61.06
CA LEU A 17 34.68 65.77 -60.46
C LEU A 17 34.61 65.77 -58.93
N LEU A 18 35.47 65.01 -58.26
CA LEU A 18 35.76 65.18 -56.84
C LEU A 18 36.97 66.11 -56.70
N SER A 19 36.67 67.41 -56.61
CA SER A 19 37.53 68.38 -55.93
C SER A 19 37.48 68.11 -54.43
N SER A 20 38.64 67.87 -53.81
CA SER A 20 38.73 67.74 -52.36
C SER A 20 38.80 69.14 -51.74
N PHE A 21 37.66 69.62 -51.22
CA PHE A 21 37.62 70.73 -50.28
C PHE A 21 38.09 70.27 -48.90
N VAL A 22 39.17 70.86 -48.40
CA VAL A 22 39.55 70.79 -46.99
C VAL A 22 38.72 71.81 -46.23
N ARG A 23 37.90 71.36 -45.28
CA ARG A 23 37.45 72.18 -44.16
C ARG A 23 37.49 71.39 -42.85
N CYS A 24 38.20 71.99 -41.90
CA CYS A 24 38.37 71.58 -40.52
C CYS A 24 37.06 71.65 -39.72
N PHE A 25 36.92 70.77 -38.73
CA PHE A 25 36.26 71.09 -37.45
C PHE A 25 36.95 70.36 -36.30
N HIS A 26 36.66 70.84 -35.09
CA HIS A 26 37.54 71.05 -33.95
C HIS A 26 37.12 70.21 -32.74
N TRP A 27 38.11 69.84 -31.89
CA TRP A 27 38.04 69.56 -30.42
C TRP A 27 37.23 68.34 -29.91
N SER A 28 37.58 67.65 -28.81
CA SER A 28 38.49 67.98 -27.70
C SER A 28 38.82 66.77 -26.81
N ASN A 29 40.04 66.80 -26.24
CA ASN A 29 40.49 66.38 -24.90
C ASN A 29 40.43 64.91 -24.44
N LEU A 30 41.63 64.37 -24.12
CA LEU A 30 42.07 64.14 -22.73
C LEU A 30 43.61 63.94 -22.68
N ASN A 31 44.27 64.83 -21.95
CA ASN A 31 45.63 64.75 -21.36
C ASN A 31 45.62 63.69 -20.21
N GLU A 32 46.69 63.12 -19.64
CA GLU A 32 48.03 63.65 -19.33
C GLU A 32 48.98 62.55 -18.76
N ARG A 33 50.28 62.68 -19.11
CA ARG A 33 51.53 62.62 -18.30
C ARG A 33 51.83 61.49 -17.27
N VAL A 34 52.94 60.75 -17.43
CA VAL A 34 54.35 60.94 -16.95
C VAL A 34 54.60 60.48 -15.50
N PHE A 35 55.57 59.57 -15.29
CA PHE A 35 56.62 59.66 -14.26
C PHE A 35 57.76 58.66 -14.57
N ALA A 36 59.00 59.15 -14.58
CA ALA A 36 60.24 58.37 -14.38
C ALA A 36 60.73 58.64 -12.93
N PRO A 37 61.73 57.92 -12.36
CA PRO A 37 63.13 58.33 -12.62
C PRO A 37 64.24 57.24 -12.50
N ASP A 38 65.36 57.56 -13.14
CA ASP A 38 66.79 57.44 -12.77
C ASP A 38 67.42 56.17 -12.16
N SER A 39 68.48 55.70 -12.84
CA SER A 39 69.85 55.91 -12.35
C SER A 39 70.91 55.41 -13.36
N SER A 40 71.78 56.30 -13.82
CA SER A 40 73.23 56.05 -14.00
C SER A 40 73.92 57.20 -14.74
N ALA A 41 75.08 57.58 -14.20
CA ALA A 41 76.16 58.31 -14.85
C ALA A 41 77.47 57.53 -14.53
N PRO A 42 78.64 57.82 -15.12
CA PRO A 42 78.94 58.55 -16.36
C PRO A 42 79.92 57.76 -17.30
N SER A 43 80.18 58.31 -18.48
CA SER A 43 81.54 58.68 -18.94
C SER A 43 81.89 58.35 -20.41
N HIS A 44 82.37 59.43 -21.06
CA HIS A 44 83.39 59.53 -22.11
C HIS A 44 83.16 59.12 -23.58
N ASN A 45 83.10 60.21 -24.37
CA ASN A 45 83.84 60.48 -25.62
C ASN A 45 83.34 59.90 -26.96
N ALA A 46 82.86 60.84 -27.80
CA ALA A 46 82.74 60.79 -29.25
C ALA A 46 84.12 60.99 -29.94
N PRO A 47 84.24 61.11 -31.28
CA PRO A 47 83.42 60.62 -32.41
C PRO A 47 84.29 59.91 -33.50
N THR A 48 83.66 59.26 -34.51
CA THR A 48 84.06 59.41 -35.94
C THR A 48 83.04 58.79 -36.89
N CYS A 49 82.72 59.54 -37.96
CA CYS A 49 81.90 59.14 -39.11
C CYS A 49 82.53 58.06 -39.99
N SER A 50 81.71 57.16 -40.52
CA SER A 50 81.88 56.65 -41.90
C SER A 50 80.58 56.08 -42.44
N THR A 51 80.10 56.67 -43.53
CA THR A 51 78.93 56.29 -44.32
C THR A 51 79.23 55.03 -45.16
N PHE A 52 78.31 54.06 -45.18
CA PHE A 52 78.22 53.03 -46.23
C PHE A 52 76.76 52.92 -46.68
N CYS A 53 76.53 53.06 -47.98
CA CYS A 53 75.23 52.87 -48.63
C CYS A 53 75.00 51.38 -48.91
N GLN A 54 73.82 50.86 -48.54
CA GLN A 54 73.22 49.71 -49.19
C GLN A 54 71.72 49.94 -49.40
N TYR A 55 71.28 49.59 -50.62
CA TYR A 55 69.93 49.72 -51.14
C TYR A 55 68.94 48.82 -50.38
N THR A 56 67.80 49.38 -49.98
CA THR A 56 66.59 48.60 -49.67
C THR A 56 65.38 49.22 -50.37
N SER A 57 64.66 48.36 -51.10
CA SER A 57 63.41 48.61 -51.82
C SER A 57 62.29 49.13 -50.89
N SER A 58 61.65 50.20 -51.35
CA SER A 58 60.50 50.96 -50.82
C SER A 58 59.22 50.11 -50.56
N PRO A 59 58.09 50.67 -50.05
CA PRO A 59 57.82 52.06 -49.62
C PRO A 59 57.07 52.21 -48.27
N LYS A 60 57.44 53.22 -47.48
CA LYS A 60 56.52 53.86 -46.51
C LYS A 60 56.38 55.33 -46.89
N ILE A 61 55.17 55.71 -47.26
CA ILE A 61 54.76 57.08 -47.56
C ILE A 61 54.89 57.90 -46.26
N ARG A 62 55.80 58.88 -46.23
CA ARG A 62 55.87 59.92 -45.20
C ARG A 62 55.47 61.25 -45.83
N THR A 63 54.42 61.85 -45.28
CA THR A 63 53.89 63.18 -45.58
C THR A 63 54.92 64.25 -45.16
N LEU A 64 55.42 65.04 -46.10
CA LEU A 64 56.29 66.19 -45.82
C LEU A 64 55.45 67.41 -45.43
N ARG A 65 55.69 67.97 -44.24
CA ARG A 65 55.18 69.28 -43.79
C ARG A 65 56.07 70.38 -44.35
N LYS A 66 55.48 71.35 -45.06
CA LYS A 66 56.12 72.62 -45.44
C LYS A 66 56.32 73.49 -44.20
N GLN A 67 57.55 73.94 -43.96
CA GLN A 67 57.85 75.17 -43.22
C GLN A 67 58.60 76.07 -44.20
N GLY A 68 58.03 77.22 -44.49
CA GLY A 68 58.63 78.20 -45.39
C GLY A 68 59.51 79.18 -44.64
N THR A 69 60.60 79.60 -45.28
CA THR A 69 61.17 80.93 -45.16
C THR A 69 61.90 81.27 -46.46
N ASN A 70 61.76 82.52 -46.87
CA ASN A 70 62.31 83.16 -48.06
C ASN A 70 63.86 83.11 -48.05
N ASP A 71 64.47 82.96 -49.23
CA ASP A 71 65.37 83.98 -49.81
C ASP A 71 66.08 83.51 -51.10
N VAL A 72 65.95 84.35 -52.13
CA VAL A 72 66.94 84.78 -53.15
C VAL A 72 67.59 83.73 -54.10
N LEU A 73 67.23 83.87 -55.39
CA LEU A 73 67.84 83.38 -56.66
C LEU A 73 69.33 83.83 -56.84
N PRO A 74 70.13 83.44 -57.88
CA PRO A 74 69.79 82.72 -59.13
C PRO A 74 70.84 81.68 -59.66
N ASN A 75 70.50 81.07 -60.82
CA ASN A 75 71.34 80.45 -61.87
C ASN A 75 71.99 79.09 -61.52
N ASP A 76 71.72 77.98 -62.21
CA ASP A 76 72.06 77.78 -63.62
C ASP A 76 71.34 76.54 -64.18
N ALA A 77 71.22 76.53 -65.50
CA ALA A 77 70.41 75.60 -66.29
C ALA A 77 70.99 74.18 -66.34
N SER A 78 70.12 73.15 -66.38
CA SER A 78 70.07 72.18 -67.50
C SER A 78 68.98 71.12 -67.33
N LEU A 79 68.20 71.00 -68.42
CA LEU A 79 67.20 70.03 -68.84
C LEU A 79 67.34 68.58 -68.34
N CYS A 80 66.21 67.98 -67.96
CA CYS A 80 65.81 66.62 -68.37
C CYS A 80 64.28 66.47 -68.25
N GLU A 81 63.59 66.47 -69.39
CA GLU A 81 62.21 65.97 -69.53
C GLU A 81 62.16 64.47 -69.22
N LEU A 82 61.14 63.99 -68.49
CA LEU A 82 60.68 62.60 -68.55
C LEU A 82 59.23 62.46 -68.05
N CYS A 83 58.35 62.24 -69.04
CA CYS A 83 57.08 61.50 -69.06
C CYS A 83 56.12 61.56 -67.84
N ASP A 84 54.98 62.22 -68.07
CA ASP A 84 53.71 61.91 -67.41
C ASP A 84 53.31 60.44 -67.64
N LYS A 85 53.20 59.67 -66.56
CA LYS A 85 52.41 58.42 -66.51
C LYS A 85 51.40 58.54 -65.38
N VAL A 86 50.12 58.61 -65.76
CA VAL A 86 48.98 58.44 -64.84
C VAL A 86 49.05 57.01 -64.28
N LEU A 87 49.41 56.90 -63.00
CA LEU A 87 49.30 55.65 -62.24
C LEU A 87 47.81 55.38 -61.96
N VAL A 88 47.20 54.48 -62.73
CA VAL A 88 45.95 53.83 -62.34
C VAL A 88 46.31 52.85 -61.23
N THR A 89 46.10 53.24 -59.97
CA THR A 89 46.19 52.32 -58.83
C THR A 89 44.90 51.50 -58.79
N TRP A 90 44.99 50.22 -59.12
CA TRP A 90 43.92 49.26 -58.83
C TRP A 90 43.81 49.13 -57.31
N VAL A 91 42.70 49.57 -56.73
CA VAL A 91 42.37 49.24 -55.33
C VAL A 91 41.65 47.90 -55.37
N SER A 92 42.31 46.84 -54.90
CA SER A 92 41.68 45.53 -54.71
C SER A 92 40.58 45.67 -53.67
N VAL A 93 39.35 45.26 -54.01
CA VAL A 93 38.25 45.16 -53.05
C VAL A 93 38.46 43.88 -52.26
N THR A 94 38.69 44.02 -50.95
CA THR A 94 38.82 42.91 -50.03
C THR A 94 37.71 42.97 -49.00
N CYS A 95 37.14 41.82 -48.64
CA CYS A 95 36.20 41.72 -47.54
C CYS A 95 36.93 41.47 -46.23
N ASP A 96 36.47 42.11 -45.16
CA ASP A 96 36.94 41.79 -43.81
C ASP A 96 36.45 40.41 -43.41
N TYR A 97 37.30 39.61 -42.77
CA TYR A 97 36.87 38.29 -42.30
C TYR A 97 35.77 38.43 -41.24
N PRO A 98 34.67 37.67 -41.33
CA PRO A 98 33.62 37.70 -40.33
C PRO A 98 34.17 37.23 -38.97
N ASP A 99 33.60 37.77 -37.89
CA ASP A 99 33.86 37.25 -36.54
C ASP A 99 33.59 35.75 -36.48
N THR A 100 34.34 35.04 -35.63
CA THR A 100 34.19 33.59 -35.48
C THR A 100 32.75 33.23 -35.09
N VAL A 101 32.04 32.52 -35.96
CA VAL A 101 30.68 32.07 -35.70
C VAL A 101 30.74 30.85 -34.76
N PRO A 102 30.09 30.87 -33.58
CA PRO A 102 30.17 29.79 -32.60
C PRO A 102 29.79 28.42 -33.19
N HIS A 103 30.53 27.38 -32.81
CA HIS A 103 30.28 26.00 -33.25
C HIS A 103 30.29 25.80 -34.77
N THR A 104 31.05 26.62 -35.50
CA THR A 104 31.31 26.45 -36.94
C THR A 104 32.79 26.18 -37.20
N THR A 105 33.06 25.48 -38.28
CA THR A 105 34.36 25.40 -38.94
C THR A 105 34.26 26.07 -40.29
N ASN A 106 35.27 26.86 -40.67
CA ASN A 106 35.28 27.57 -41.94
C ASN A 106 36.48 27.18 -42.80
N VAL A 107 36.25 27.12 -44.11
CA VAL A 107 37.30 27.00 -45.13
C VAL A 107 37.17 28.19 -46.05
N THR A 108 38.25 28.98 -46.18
CA THR A 108 38.25 30.22 -46.98
C THR A 108 39.15 30.07 -48.20
N SER A 109 38.68 30.50 -49.38
CA SER A 109 39.51 30.55 -50.59
C SER A 109 40.44 31.77 -50.62
N GLY A 110 40.09 32.81 -49.88
CA GLY A 110 40.80 34.09 -49.79
C GLY A 110 39.86 35.16 -49.21
N ASN A 111 40.14 36.43 -49.49
CA ASN A 111 39.28 37.55 -49.10
C ASN A 111 39.14 38.63 -50.20
N GLU A 112 39.47 38.29 -51.44
CA GLU A 112 39.30 39.15 -52.61
C GLU A 112 37.89 39.00 -53.22
N LYS A 113 37.54 39.86 -54.16
CA LYS A 113 36.25 39.79 -54.86
C LYS A 113 36.06 38.39 -55.49
N ASP A 114 34.86 37.84 -55.32
CA ASP A 114 34.45 36.50 -55.77
C ASP A 114 35.07 35.33 -54.98
N ASP A 115 35.91 35.59 -53.97
CA ASP A 115 36.31 34.57 -53.00
C ASP A 115 35.12 34.12 -52.15
N THR A 116 35.23 32.90 -51.61
CA THR A 116 34.17 32.26 -50.83
C THR A 116 34.67 31.80 -49.47
N ILE A 117 33.80 31.94 -48.47
CA ILE A 117 33.92 31.27 -47.17
C ILE A 117 32.87 30.18 -47.13
N THR A 118 33.31 28.93 -47.03
CA THR A 118 32.43 27.79 -46.78
C THR A 118 32.37 27.51 -45.28
N LEU A 119 31.20 27.68 -44.69
CA LEU A 119 30.89 27.41 -43.30
C LEU A 119 30.24 26.03 -43.16
N SER A 120 30.65 25.27 -42.15
CA SER A 120 30.03 24.01 -41.76
C SER A 120 29.90 23.93 -40.25
N CYS A 121 28.89 23.24 -39.74
CA CYS A 121 28.76 23.06 -38.29
C CYS A 121 29.85 22.14 -37.75
N SER A 122 30.37 22.49 -36.57
CA SER A 122 31.28 21.64 -35.81
C SER A 122 30.59 20.32 -35.44
N VAL A 123 31.40 19.28 -35.20
CA VAL A 123 30.94 17.96 -34.79
C VAL A 123 29.93 18.05 -33.63
N GLY A 124 28.77 17.39 -33.77
CA GLY A 124 27.70 17.40 -32.78
C GLY A 124 26.71 18.57 -32.87
N TYR A 125 26.80 19.40 -33.92
CA TYR A 125 25.87 20.49 -34.20
C TYR A 125 25.26 20.37 -35.59
N ASN A 126 23.97 20.71 -35.73
CA ASN A 126 23.27 20.77 -37.01
C ASN A 126 23.01 22.22 -37.41
N LYS A 127 23.02 22.48 -38.73
CA LYS A 127 22.59 23.75 -39.30
C LYS A 127 21.11 23.96 -39.03
N ASN A 128 20.78 25.11 -38.44
CA ASN A 128 19.42 25.54 -38.16
C ASN A 128 18.93 26.50 -39.26
N THR A 129 19.68 27.59 -39.50
CA THR A 129 19.38 28.63 -40.51
C THR A 129 20.66 29.21 -41.12
N GLY A 130 20.55 30.03 -42.18
CA GLY A 130 21.67 30.74 -42.84
C GLY A 130 22.25 30.04 -44.07
N ASP A 131 23.30 30.61 -44.64
CA ASP A 131 23.95 30.21 -45.89
C ASP A 131 25.31 29.57 -45.62
N GLU A 132 25.54 28.38 -46.19
CA GLU A 132 26.80 27.63 -46.01
C GLU A 132 27.97 28.25 -46.78
N VAL A 133 27.69 29.05 -47.80
CA VAL A 133 28.71 29.68 -48.63
C VAL A 133 28.45 31.17 -48.66
N LEU A 134 29.39 31.95 -48.13
CA LEU A 134 29.39 33.41 -48.22
C LEU A 134 30.34 33.84 -49.33
N THR A 135 29.94 34.80 -50.17
CA THR A 135 30.76 35.27 -51.31
C THR A 135 31.13 36.73 -51.16
N CYS A 136 32.41 37.08 -51.34
CA CYS A 136 32.86 38.47 -51.24
C CYS A 136 32.43 39.27 -52.48
N LYS A 137 31.65 40.34 -52.28
CA LYS A 137 31.13 41.19 -53.36
C LYS A 137 31.99 42.43 -53.58
N SER A 138 31.73 43.11 -54.69
CA SER A 138 32.44 44.33 -55.11
C SER A 138 32.23 45.55 -54.20
N ASP A 139 31.32 45.49 -53.24
CA ASP A 139 31.11 46.51 -52.21
C ASP A 139 31.95 46.27 -50.94
N GLY A 140 32.81 45.24 -50.93
CA GLY A 140 33.66 44.87 -49.81
C GLY A 140 32.92 44.12 -48.70
N LYS A 141 31.73 43.58 -48.96
CA LYS A 141 30.94 42.81 -48.00
C LYS A 141 30.74 41.37 -48.45
N TRP A 142 30.63 40.47 -47.47
CA TRP A 142 30.20 39.10 -47.68
C TRP A 142 28.69 39.05 -47.95
N ASP A 143 28.30 38.40 -49.04
CA ASP A 143 26.91 38.14 -49.41
C ASP A 143 26.43 36.82 -48.80
N GLY A 144 25.22 36.86 -48.22
CA GLY A 144 24.64 35.78 -47.44
C GLY A 144 24.67 36.04 -45.93
N SER A 145 23.91 35.24 -45.18
CA SER A 145 23.92 35.26 -43.71
C SER A 145 24.69 34.05 -43.18
N PRO A 146 25.61 34.21 -42.20
CA PRO A 146 26.35 33.09 -41.64
C PRO A 146 25.41 32.03 -41.04
N ILE A 147 25.77 30.75 -41.15
CA ILE A 147 24.97 29.66 -40.58
C ILE A 147 24.85 29.77 -39.05
N ILE A 148 23.69 29.38 -38.52
CA ILE A 148 23.48 29.20 -37.08
C ILE A 148 23.44 27.70 -36.79
N CYS A 149 24.37 27.23 -35.94
CA CYS A 149 24.49 25.84 -35.55
C CYS A 149 23.86 25.60 -34.17
N SER A 150 23.01 24.57 -34.05
CA SER A 150 22.39 24.15 -32.79
C SER A 150 22.82 22.72 -32.44
N PRO A 151 23.02 22.39 -31.15
CA PRO A 151 23.50 21.07 -30.77
C PRO A 151 22.49 19.99 -31.15
N VAL A 152 22.98 18.79 -31.45
CA VAL A 152 22.09 17.63 -31.63
C VAL A 152 21.40 17.27 -30.31
N THR A 153 20.13 16.85 -30.37
CA THR A 153 19.37 16.42 -29.19
C THR A 153 19.05 14.94 -29.28
N CYS A 154 19.44 14.19 -28.24
CA CYS A 154 19.14 12.77 -28.09
C CYS A 154 17.69 12.54 -27.61
N PRO A 155 17.09 11.39 -27.94
CA PRO A 155 15.73 11.06 -27.51
C PRO A 155 15.66 10.94 -25.99
N ASN A 156 14.50 11.27 -25.43
CA ASN A 156 14.26 11.07 -24.00
C ASN A 156 14.38 9.57 -23.67
N PRO A 157 15.05 9.18 -22.57
CA PRO A 157 15.20 7.78 -22.20
C PRO A 157 13.84 7.11 -22.04
N SER A 158 13.67 5.94 -22.66
CA SER A 158 12.50 5.11 -22.40
C SER A 158 12.48 4.65 -20.94
N ALA A 159 11.29 4.46 -20.36
CA ALA A 159 11.16 3.94 -19.01
C ALA A 159 11.77 2.52 -18.94
N VAL A 160 12.88 2.37 -18.21
CA VAL A 160 13.55 1.08 -18.00
C VAL A 160 13.16 0.54 -16.62
N VAL A 161 12.71 -0.70 -16.55
CA VAL A 161 12.32 -1.36 -15.30
C VAL A 161 13.56 -1.58 -14.42
N SER A 162 13.40 -1.43 -13.10
CA SER A 162 14.45 -1.66 -12.09
C SER A 162 15.65 -0.70 -12.15
N VAL A 163 15.44 0.46 -12.75
CA VAL A 163 16.42 1.55 -12.86
C VAL A 163 15.75 2.87 -12.50
N THR A 164 16.48 3.76 -11.84
CA THR A 164 16.11 5.16 -11.59
C THR A 164 17.13 6.09 -12.22
N ILE A 165 16.68 7.24 -12.75
CA ILE A 165 17.58 8.30 -13.21
C ILE A 165 18.08 9.03 -11.97
N LEU A 166 19.40 8.98 -11.73
CA LEU A 166 20.04 9.65 -10.60
C LEU A 166 20.33 11.11 -10.95
N VAL A 167 20.88 11.36 -12.14
CA VAL A 167 21.22 12.70 -12.64
C VAL A 167 21.00 12.73 -14.15
N GLN A 168 20.46 13.83 -14.67
CA GLN A 168 20.43 14.14 -16.09
C GLN A 168 20.78 15.62 -16.29
N THR A 169 21.86 15.90 -17.02
CA THR A 169 22.30 17.29 -17.26
C THR A 169 21.47 17.98 -18.36
N GLY A 170 20.91 17.19 -19.26
CA GLY A 170 20.11 17.63 -20.40
C GLY A 170 19.93 16.49 -21.39
N SER A 171 19.78 16.84 -22.67
CA SER A 171 19.66 15.89 -23.79
C SER A 171 20.43 16.33 -25.03
N ASN A 172 21.24 17.37 -24.96
CA ASN A 172 22.02 17.92 -26.07
C ASN A 172 23.38 17.20 -26.20
N TYR A 173 24.10 17.47 -27.30
CA TYR A 173 25.44 16.93 -27.53
C TYR A 173 26.34 17.11 -26.30
N LEU A 174 27.02 16.03 -25.87
CA LEU A 174 27.84 15.93 -24.65
C LEU A 174 27.07 15.96 -23.32
N ASP A 175 25.75 16.14 -23.29
CA ASP A 175 24.96 15.91 -22.07
C ASP A 175 25.05 14.45 -21.63
N THR A 176 24.94 14.26 -20.32
CA THR A 176 25.05 12.94 -19.70
C THR A 176 23.78 12.61 -18.94
N ILE A 177 23.46 11.31 -18.96
CA ILE A 177 22.47 10.71 -18.08
C ILE A 177 23.14 9.63 -17.24
N THR A 178 22.93 9.70 -15.93
CA THR A 178 23.41 8.74 -14.96
C THR A 178 22.23 7.99 -14.36
N TYR A 179 22.27 6.68 -14.49
CA TYR A 179 21.30 5.74 -13.96
C TYR A 179 21.82 5.11 -12.66
N GLN A 180 20.90 4.64 -11.85
CA GLN A 180 21.17 3.81 -10.69
C GLN A 180 20.18 2.65 -10.65
N CYS A 181 20.64 1.42 -10.40
CA CYS A 181 19.74 0.30 -10.19
C CYS A 181 18.89 0.54 -8.93
N THR A 182 17.60 0.20 -8.98
CA THR A 182 16.72 0.29 -7.82
C THR A 182 17.18 -0.63 -6.69
N THR A 183 16.82 -0.32 -5.44
CA THR A 183 17.17 -1.11 -4.25
C THR A 183 16.95 -2.61 -4.45
N GLY A 184 17.99 -3.41 -4.22
CA GLY A 184 17.96 -4.87 -4.37
C GLY A 184 18.22 -5.37 -5.78
N TYR A 185 18.63 -4.49 -6.69
CA TYR A 185 19.07 -4.84 -8.04
C TYR A 185 20.52 -4.40 -8.28
N GLU A 186 21.22 -5.14 -9.14
CA GLU A 186 22.58 -4.84 -9.59
C GLU A 186 22.66 -4.83 -11.11
N LEU A 187 23.65 -4.12 -11.66
CA LEU A 187 23.87 -4.02 -13.09
C LEU A 187 24.28 -5.38 -13.66
N SER A 188 23.49 -5.91 -14.57
CA SER A 188 23.80 -7.13 -15.32
C SER A 188 24.54 -6.82 -16.61
N SER A 189 24.06 -5.82 -17.36
CA SER A 189 24.64 -5.40 -18.64
C SER A 189 24.26 -3.96 -18.99
N GLY A 190 24.92 -3.39 -20.00
CA GLY A 190 24.71 -2.00 -20.43
C GLY A 190 25.53 -1.00 -19.60
N ASN A 191 25.18 0.28 -19.67
CA ASN A 191 25.97 1.37 -19.10
C ASN A 191 25.13 2.24 -18.17
N LEU A 192 25.63 2.49 -16.96
CA LEU A 192 24.99 3.37 -15.99
C LEU A 192 25.20 4.84 -16.31
N VAL A 193 26.24 5.20 -17.05
CA VAL A 193 26.47 6.56 -17.54
C VAL A 193 26.44 6.52 -19.05
N ARG A 194 25.61 7.39 -19.64
CA ARG A 194 25.50 7.52 -21.10
C ARG A 194 25.60 8.98 -21.49
N THR A 195 26.27 9.23 -22.61
CA THR A 195 26.54 10.55 -23.16
C THR A 195 25.85 10.70 -24.52
N CYS A 196 25.21 11.83 -24.77
CA CYS A 196 24.62 12.11 -26.07
C CYS A 196 25.71 12.37 -27.11
N LYS A 197 25.73 11.57 -28.19
CA LYS A 197 26.71 11.66 -29.28
C LYS A 197 26.16 12.36 -30.52
N GLU A 198 27.05 12.69 -31.44
CA GLU A 198 26.75 13.40 -32.70
C GLU A 198 25.61 12.76 -33.52
N GLY A 199 25.48 11.43 -33.47
CA GLY A 199 24.46 10.68 -34.19
C GLY A 199 23.04 10.76 -33.62
N LYS A 200 22.74 11.72 -32.73
CA LYS A 200 21.45 11.86 -32.01
C LYS A 200 21.09 10.63 -31.18
N LEU A 201 22.10 9.90 -30.71
CA LEU A 201 21.96 8.69 -29.92
C LEU A 201 22.82 8.76 -28.66
N TRP A 202 22.26 8.29 -27.56
CA TRP A 202 23.00 8.03 -26.34
C TRP A 202 24.01 6.90 -26.59
N ASP A 203 25.26 7.10 -26.18
CA ASP A 203 26.28 6.06 -26.32
C ASP A 203 25.97 4.80 -25.50
N GLY A 204 26.58 3.70 -25.91
CA GLY A 204 26.39 2.39 -25.31
C GLY A 204 24.93 1.91 -25.27
N SER A 205 24.69 0.88 -24.48
CA SER A 205 23.36 0.29 -24.27
C SER A 205 22.72 0.78 -22.97
N PRO A 206 21.39 0.92 -22.90
CA PRO A 206 20.66 1.15 -21.66
C PRO A 206 21.00 0.09 -20.61
N PRO A 207 21.06 0.44 -19.31
CA PRO A 207 21.40 -0.51 -18.26
C PRO A 207 20.27 -1.52 -18.03
N VAL A 208 20.64 -2.78 -17.87
CA VAL A 208 19.74 -3.87 -17.46
C VAL A 208 20.12 -4.28 -16.05
N CYS A 209 19.24 -4.00 -15.08
CA CYS A 209 19.45 -4.38 -13.69
C CYS A 209 18.67 -5.65 -13.33
N ILE A 210 19.32 -6.59 -12.66
CA ILE A 210 18.72 -7.85 -12.18
C ILE A 210 18.74 -7.90 -10.66
N LYS A 211 17.87 -8.72 -10.06
CA LYS A 211 17.86 -8.91 -8.60
C LYS A 211 19.22 -9.42 -8.13
N VAL A 212 19.72 -8.86 -7.03
CA VAL A 212 20.92 -9.40 -6.37
C VAL A 212 20.65 -10.82 -5.87
N THR A 213 21.71 -11.63 -5.84
CA THR A 213 21.66 -13.01 -5.31
C THR A 213 22.38 -13.08 -3.97
N CYS A 214 21.68 -13.52 -2.92
CA CYS A 214 22.26 -13.80 -1.62
C CYS A 214 23.14 -15.05 -1.65
N ALA A 215 24.18 -15.07 -0.82
CA ALA A 215 24.99 -16.26 -0.61
C ALA A 215 24.14 -17.44 -0.12
N SER A 216 24.64 -18.66 -0.31
CA SER A 216 23.99 -19.85 0.25
C SER A 216 23.78 -19.66 1.76
N PRO A 217 22.57 -19.96 2.27
CA PRO A 217 22.27 -19.77 3.68
C PRO A 217 23.19 -20.62 4.56
N SER A 218 23.68 -20.02 5.65
CA SER A 218 24.42 -20.73 6.68
C SER A 218 23.53 -21.76 7.38
N SER A 219 24.11 -22.89 7.78
CA SER A 219 23.41 -23.88 8.60
C SER A 219 23.02 -23.27 9.94
N VAL A 220 21.74 -23.40 10.31
CA VAL A 220 21.23 -22.98 11.61
C VAL A 220 21.28 -24.17 12.57
N ALA A 221 21.90 -23.99 13.73
CA ALA A 221 22.01 -25.05 14.74
C ALA A 221 20.62 -25.50 15.21
N PHE A 222 20.43 -26.83 15.27
CA PHE A 222 19.18 -27.46 15.70
C PHE A 222 17.95 -27.05 14.89
N ALA A 223 18.13 -26.65 13.63
CA ALA A 223 17.06 -26.38 12.68
C ALA A 223 17.34 -27.03 11.33
N THR A 224 16.28 -27.27 10.57
CA THR A 224 16.34 -27.73 9.19
C THR A 224 15.58 -26.77 8.28
N ILE A 225 15.98 -26.70 7.01
CA ILE A 225 15.26 -25.90 6.01
C ILE A 225 14.02 -26.68 5.59
N SER A 226 12.83 -26.13 5.86
CA SER A 226 11.55 -26.75 5.48
C SER A 226 11.07 -26.31 4.10
N SER A 227 11.43 -25.11 3.65
CA SER A 227 11.12 -24.63 2.30
C SER A 227 12.04 -23.49 1.88
N GLN A 228 12.33 -23.38 0.58
CA GLN A 228 13.10 -22.28 0.00
C GLN A 228 12.51 -21.87 -1.34
N THR A 229 12.25 -20.58 -1.54
CA THR A 229 11.72 -20.06 -2.81
C THR A 229 12.81 -19.78 -3.85
N GLY A 230 14.03 -19.51 -3.39
CA GLY A 230 15.17 -19.16 -4.23
C GLY A 230 16.31 -18.53 -3.43
N SER A 231 17.09 -17.65 -4.05
CA SER A 231 18.21 -16.94 -3.42
C SER A 231 18.37 -15.50 -3.92
N LYS A 232 17.39 -14.96 -4.64
CA LYS A 232 17.38 -13.58 -5.16
C LYS A 232 16.72 -12.63 -4.17
N TYR A 233 16.89 -11.32 -4.36
CA TYR A 233 16.25 -10.31 -3.52
C TYR A 233 14.74 -10.56 -3.31
N LEU A 234 14.34 -10.54 -2.02
CA LEU A 234 13.01 -10.89 -1.49
C LEU A 234 12.62 -12.37 -1.53
N ASP A 235 13.50 -13.27 -2.00
CA ASP A 235 13.30 -14.71 -1.81
C ASP A 235 13.41 -15.05 -0.32
N THR A 236 12.75 -16.14 0.07
CA THR A 236 12.63 -16.56 1.47
C THR A 236 13.07 -18.00 1.70
N ILE A 237 13.57 -18.25 2.90
CA ILE A 237 13.86 -19.59 3.43
C ILE A 237 13.11 -19.75 4.73
N ARG A 238 12.35 -20.83 4.87
CA ARG A 238 11.70 -21.21 6.12
C ARG A 238 12.51 -22.29 6.81
N TYR A 239 12.78 -22.07 8.09
CA TYR A 239 13.40 -23.02 8.99
C TYR A 239 12.35 -23.63 9.90
N THR A 240 12.58 -24.88 10.26
CA THR A 240 11.83 -25.60 11.28
C THR A 240 12.83 -26.13 12.29
N CYS A 241 12.61 -25.81 13.57
CA CYS A 241 13.46 -26.34 14.64
C CYS A 241 13.34 -27.86 14.68
N ASN A 242 14.46 -28.52 14.93
CA ASN A 242 14.53 -29.97 15.03
C ASN A 242 13.69 -30.45 16.22
N THR A 243 13.31 -31.73 16.22
CA THR A 243 12.53 -32.33 17.30
C THR A 243 13.19 -32.09 18.67
N GLY A 244 12.42 -31.54 19.61
CA GLY A 244 12.89 -31.19 20.96
C GLY A 244 13.51 -29.80 21.10
N TYR A 245 13.45 -28.98 20.05
CA TYR A 245 13.85 -27.57 20.05
C TYR A 245 12.69 -26.68 19.59
N GLU A 246 12.65 -25.46 20.09
CA GLU A 246 11.69 -24.43 19.68
C GLU A 246 12.40 -23.11 19.42
N LEU A 247 11.77 -22.28 18.58
CA LEU A 247 12.26 -20.96 18.22
C LEU A 247 12.31 -20.09 19.48
N SER A 248 13.50 -19.85 20.01
CA SER A 248 13.71 -19.00 21.19
C SER A 248 13.79 -17.52 20.84
N SER A 249 14.37 -17.20 19.68
CA SER A 249 14.52 -15.84 19.20
C SER A 249 14.71 -15.80 17.68
N GLY A 250 14.47 -14.62 17.10
CA GLY A 250 14.51 -14.41 15.65
C GLY A 250 13.22 -14.84 14.94
N ASN A 251 13.28 -14.94 13.61
CA ASN A 251 12.16 -15.34 12.77
C ASN A 251 12.45 -16.68 12.09
N SER A 252 11.47 -17.59 12.10
CA SER A 252 11.54 -18.86 11.35
C SER A 252 11.67 -18.68 9.84
N VAL A 253 11.31 -17.50 9.32
CA VAL A 253 11.44 -17.14 7.90
C VAL A 253 12.53 -16.10 7.74
N ARG A 254 13.53 -16.43 6.93
CA ARG A 254 14.60 -15.53 6.51
C ARG A 254 14.35 -14.99 5.12
N THR A 255 14.68 -13.72 4.89
CA THR A 255 14.49 -13.01 3.62
C THR A 255 15.83 -12.50 3.08
N CYS A 256 16.08 -12.71 1.79
CA CYS A 256 17.25 -12.17 1.11
C CYS A 256 17.13 -10.65 0.95
N LYS A 257 18.08 -9.92 1.54
CA LYS A 257 18.10 -8.45 1.58
C LYS A 257 18.92 -7.86 0.42
N ALA A 258 18.75 -6.55 0.21
CA ALA A 258 19.40 -5.81 -0.88
C ALA A 258 20.94 -5.77 -0.77
N ASN A 259 21.48 -5.97 0.43
CA ASN A 259 22.92 -6.05 0.71
C ASN A 259 23.53 -7.44 0.42
N LYS A 260 22.80 -8.33 -0.27
CA LYS A 260 23.20 -9.70 -0.61
C LYS A 260 23.37 -10.64 0.59
N THR A 261 22.80 -10.29 1.75
CA THR A 261 22.75 -11.17 2.93
C THR A 261 21.33 -11.58 3.26
N TRP A 262 21.19 -12.75 3.89
CA TRP A 262 19.96 -13.12 4.59
C TRP A 262 19.84 -12.31 5.88
N ASP A 263 18.62 -12.01 6.31
CA ASP A 263 18.34 -11.42 7.63
C ASP A 263 18.66 -12.39 8.78
N GLU A 264 18.35 -11.96 10.01
CA GLU A 264 18.72 -12.64 11.25
C GLU A 264 18.33 -14.12 11.25
N SER A 265 19.25 -14.96 11.74
CA SER A 265 19.01 -16.39 11.80
C SER A 265 18.08 -16.74 12.96
N PRO A 266 17.13 -17.67 12.80
CA PRO A 266 16.37 -18.19 13.93
C PRO A 266 17.30 -18.89 14.91
N VAL A 267 17.02 -18.75 16.20
CA VAL A 267 17.70 -19.50 17.25
C VAL A 267 16.73 -20.55 17.77
N CYS A 268 17.12 -21.81 17.67
CA CYS A 268 16.36 -22.93 18.21
C CYS A 268 17.00 -23.38 19.53
N SER A 269 16.25 -23.34 20.63
CA SER A 269 16.71 -23.75 21.96
C SER A 269 16.00 -25.01 22.43
N SER A 270 16.68 -25.82 23.24
CA SER A 270 16.12 -27.02 23.83
C SER A 270 15.21 -26.71 25.02
N PHE A 271 14.23 -27.57 25.29
CA PHE A 271 13.41 -27.52 26.52
C PHE A 271 14.11 -28.08 27.77
N ALA A 272 15.44 -28.15 27.75
CA ALA A 272 16.26 -28.47 28.90
C ALA A 272 16.83 -27.17 29.49
N SER A 273 16.69 -27.00 30.80
CA SER A 273 17.34 -25.94 31.56
C SER A 273 18.55 -26.49 32.30
N LEU A 274 19.55 -25.64 32.48
CA LEU A 274 20.69 -25.95 33.34
C LEU A 274 20.22 -25.92 34.80
N GLU A 275 20.39 -27.04 35.51
CA GLU A 275 20.01 -27.16 36.92
C GLU A 275 21.21 -26.84 37.83
N THR A 276 22.36 -27.46 37.59
CA THR A 276 23.60 -27.22 38.36
C THR A 276 24.85 -27.38 37.50
N GLN A 277 25.91 -26.64 37.82
CA GLN A 277 27.24 -26.79 37.21
C GLN A 277 28.31 -26.64 38.30
N THR A 278 29.19 -27.64 38.45
CA THR A 278 30.26 -27.61 39.47
C THR A 278 31.50 -26.85 39.03
N GLY A 279 31.61 -26.53 37.73
CA GLY A 279 32.72 -25.79 37.12
C GLY A 279 32.90 -26.16 35.63
N SER A 280 34.10 -25.93 35.11
CA SER A 280 34.49 -26.24 33.72
C SER A 280 35.87 -26.92 33.63
N LYS A 281 36.34 -27.52 34.72
CA LYS A 281 37.60 -28.28 34.82
C LYS A 281 37.34 -29.77 34.62
N TYR A 282 38.41 -30.52 34.37
CA TYR A 282 38.34 -31.98 34.27
C TYR A 282 37.62 -32.60 35.49
N LEU A 283 36.68 -33.53 35.23
CA LEU A 283 35.76 -34.16 36.19
C LEU A 283 34.64 -33.28 36.74
N ASP A 284 34.55 -32.00 36.37
CA ASP A 284 33.37 -31.20 36.70
C ASP A 284 32.13 -31.78 36.01
N MET A 285 30.98 -31.58 36.64
CA MET A 285 29.69 -32.05 36.16
C MET A 285 28.76 -30.88 35.85
N ILE A 286 28.02 -31.05 34.78
CA ILE A 286 26.89 -30.21 34.42
C ILE A 286 25.63 -31.07 34.40
N THR A 287 24.61 -30.62 35.12
CA THR A 287 23.33 -31.32 35.25
C THR A 287 22.23 -30.44 34.69
N TYR A 288 21.47 -31.01 33.77
CA TYR A 288 20.30 -30.42 33.15
C TYR A 288 19.04 -31.07 33.69
N LYS A 289 17.93 -30.34 33.53
CA LYS A 289 16.60 -30.84 33.80
C LYS A 289 15.67 -30.46 32.64
N CYS A 290 14.82 -31.39 32.22
CA CYS A 290 13.75 -31.04 31.29
C CYS A 290 12.74 -30.12 31.98
N ASN A 291 12.32 -29.06 31.28
CA ASN A 291 11.32 -28.13 31.78
C ASN A 291 10.00 -28.84 32.09
N THR A 292 9.15 -28.24 32.94
CA THR A 292 7.86 -28.81 33.31
C THR A 292 7.02 -29.18 32.09
N GLY A 293 6.55 -30.43 32.04
CA GLY A 293 5.77 -30.97 30.92
C GLY A 293 6.61 -31.49 29.76
N TYR A 294 7.92 -31.62 29.94
CA TYR A 294 8.84 -32.23 28.99
C TYR A 294 9.57 -33.43 29.62
N GLU A 295 9.92 -34.40 28.78
CA GLU A 295 10.70 -35.58 29.16
C GLU A 295 11.92 -35.76 28.24
N LEU A 296 12.95 -36.45 28.75
CA LEU A 296 14.18 -36.69 28.01
C LEU A 296 13.90 -37.65 26.84
N ALA A 297 14.07 -37.17 25.62
CA ALA A 297 13.97 -38.01 24.41
C ALA A 297 15.30 -38.66 24.06
N SER A 298 16.40 -37.90 24.16
CA SER A 298 17.75 -38.38 23.85
C SER A 298 18.83 -37.50 24.50
N GLY A 299 20.07 -37.97 24.47
CA GLY A 299 21.20 -37.30 25.10
C GLY A 299 21.30 -37.56 26.59
N ASN A 300 22.07 -36.73 27.30
CA ASN A 300 22.42 -36.97 28.70
C ASN A 300 22.08 -35.76 29.56
N LEU A 301 21.31 -35.97 30.62
CA LEU A 301 21.00 -34.93 31.61
C LEU A 301 22.20 -34.60 32.49
N VAL A 302 23.10 -35.54 32.73
CA VAL A 302 24.34 -35.32 33.47
C VAL A 302 25.51 -35.54 32.52
N ARG A 303 26.42 -34.57 32.45
CA ARG A 303 27.62 -34.65 31.61
C ARG A 303 28.85 -34.28 32.41
N LYS A 304 29.94 -35.00 32.18
CA LYS A 304 31.25 -34.81 32.81
C LYS A 304 32.22 -34.14 31.84
N CYS A 305 32.98 -33.17 32.33
CA CYS A 305 34.02 -32.52 31.57
C CYS A 305 35.23 -33.45 31.44
N LYS A 306 35.61 -33.77 30.20
CA LYS A 306 36.75 -34.63 29.86
C LYS A 306 38.06 -33.83 29.82
N GLU A 307 39.19 -34.52 29.70
CA GLU A 307 40.53 -33.89 29.65
C GLU A 307 40.69 -32.94 28.45
N ASP A 308 40.00 -33.22 27.34
CA ASP A 308 39.94 -32.38 26.14
C ASP A 308 39.12 -31.09 26.33
N LYS A 309 38.62 -30.83 27.55
CA LYS A 309 37.72 -29.72 27.91
C LYS A 309 36.38 -29.77 27.18
N LEU A 310 35.99 -30.92 26.63
CA LEU A 310 34.67 -31.17 26.08
C LEU A 310 33.82 -31.96 27.09
N TRP A 311 32.54 -31.63 27.15
CA TRP A 311 31.56 -32.41 27.89
C TRP A 311 31.37 -33.78 27.21
N ASP A 312 31.36 -34.86 28.00
CA ASP A 312 31.02 -36.19 27.53
C ASP A 312 29.56 -36.29 27.04
N GLY A 313 29.28 -37.33 26.27
CA GLY A 313 27.96 -37.56 25.67
C GLY A 313 27.43 -36.39 24.82
N SER A 314 26.14 -36.42 24.55
CA SER A 314 25.41 -35.35 23.85
C SER A 314 24.53 -34.54 24.83
N PRO A 315 24.33 -33.22 24.55
CA PRO A 315 23.35 -32.41 25.26
C PRO A 315 21.95 -33.05 25.27
N PRO A 316 21.14 -32.86 26.32
CA PRO A 316 19.82 -33.45 26.41
C PRO A 316 18.83 -32.80 25.44
N VAL A 317 18.05 -33.63 24.78
CA VAL A 317 16.92 -33.21 23.94
C VAL A 317 15.64 -33.58 24.67
N CYS A 318 14.89 -32.58 25.11
CA CYS A 318 13.63 -32.76 25.83
C CYS A 318 12.44 -32.54 24.89
N ILE A 319 11.45 -33.44 24.91
CA ILE A 319 10.22 -33.33 24.12
C ILE A 319 9.01 -33.24 25.05
N LYS A 320 7.90 -32.67 24.56
CA LYS A 320 6.65 -32.64 25.33
C LYS A 320 6.23 -34.05 25.73
N VAL A 321 5.79 -34.21 26.97
CA VAL A 321 5.16 -35.46 27.39
C VAL A 321 3.89 -35.71 26.61
N THR A 322 3.55 -36.99 26.40
CA THR A 322 2.32 -37.39 25.72
C THR A 322 1.32 -37.93 26.75
N CYS A 323 0.15 -37.31 26.83
CA CYS A 323 -0.95 -37.81 27.63
C CYS A 323 -1.53 -39.09 27.01
N ALA A 324 -2.04 -39.98 27.87
CA ALA A 324 -2.79 -41.15 27.43
C ALA A 324 -4.00 -40.74 26.58
N SER A 325 -4.49 -41.65 25.73
CA SER A 325 -5.73 -41.42 24.98
C SER A 325 -6.86 -41.03 25.96
N PRO A 326 -7.62 -39.97 25.68
CA PRO A 326 -8.67 -39.51 26.57
C PRO A 326 -9.73 -40.60 26.74
N SER A 327 -10.15 -40.84 27.97
CA SER A 327 -11.29 -41.71 28.28
C SER A 327 -12.58 -41.11 27.69
N SER A 328 -13.50 -41.96 27.24
CA SER A 328 -14.82 -41.53 26.79
C SER A 328 -15.57 -40.82 27.91
N VAL A 329 -16.17 -39.67 27.60
CA VAL A 329 -16.99 -38.91 28.54
C VAL A 329 -18.47 -39.24 28.30
N ALA A 330 -19.18 -39.65 29.36
CA ALA A 330 -20.60 -39.99 29.26
C ALA A 330 -21.44 -38.78 28.81
N PHE A 331 -22.35 -39.02 27.87
CA PHE A 331 -23.27 -38.01 27.33
C PHE A 331 -22.61 -36.77 26.71
N ALA A 332 -21.35 -36.91 26.30
CA ALA A 332 -20.63 -35.90 25.55
C ALA A 332 -19.88 -36.55 24.38
N THR A 333 -19.59 -35.74 23.36
CA THR A 333 -18.78 -36.14 22.21
C THR A 333 -17.62 -35.17 22.02
N ILE A 334 -16.54 -35.63 21.41
CA ILE A 334 -15.39 -34.78 21.08
C ILE A 334 -15.77 -33.95 19.85
N SER A 335 -15.76 -32.63 20.01
CA SER A 335 -15.97 -31.67 18.92
C SER A 335 -14.68 -31.36 18.16
N SER A 336 -13.54 -31.30 18.85
CA SER A 336 -12.24 -31.08 18.24
C SER A 336 -11.09 -31.51 19.17
N GLN A 337 -9.95 -31.84 18.57
CA GLN A 337 -8.73 -32.20 19.29
C GLN A 337 -7.52 -31.65 18.54
N THR A 338 -6.62 -31.01 19.28
CA THR A 338 -5.37 -30.44 18.73
C THR A 338 -4.23 -31.45 18.70
N GLY A 339 -4.25 -32.42 19.62
CA GLY A 339 -3.25 -33.47 19.76
C GLY A 339 -3.36 -34.18 21.10
N SER A 340 -2.26 -34.75 21.59
CA SER A 340 -2.17 -35.46 22.87
C SER A 340 -0.90 -35.14 23.66
N LYS A 341 -0.17 -34.08 23.32
CA LYS A 341 1.06 -33.65 23.98
C LYS A 341 0.76 -32.57 25.02
N TYR A 342 1.72 -32.29 25.91
CA TYR A 342 1.59 -31.24 26.93
C TYR A 342 1.05 -29.92 26.34
N LEU A 343 0.01 -29.36 26.99
CA LEU A 343 -0.79 -28.19 26.58
C LEU A 343 -1.71 -28.38 25.36
N ASP A 344 -1.73 -29.55 24.72
CA ASP A 344 -2.76 -29.86 23.74
C ASP A 344 -4.12 -29.95 24.44
N THR A 345 -5.17 -29.62 23.70
CA THR A 345 -6.54 -29.53 24.20
C THR A 345 -7.50 -30.42 23.42
N ILE A 346 -8.52 -30.91 24.13
CA ILE A 346 -9.70 -31.59 23.59
C ILE A 346 -10.93 -30.78 24.00
N ARG A 347 -11.78 -30.47 23.02
CA ARG A 347 -13.06 -29.80 23.25
C ARG A 347 -14.21 -30.77 23.11
N TYR A 348 -15.07 -30.82 24.12
CA TYR A 348 -16.28 -31.62 24.17
C TYR A 348 -17.51 -30.75 23.88
N ILE A 349 -18.56 -31.42 23.44
CA ILE A 349 -19.92 -30.90 23.38
C ILE A 349 -20.85 -31.92 24.04
N CYS A 350 -21.80 -31.48 24.86
CA CYS A 350 -22.80 -32.40 25.40
C CYS A 350 -23.69 -32.91 24.27
N ASN A 351 -24.13 -34.16 24.40
CA ASN A 351 -25.08 -34.75 23.47
C ASN A 351 -26.43 -34.04 23.56
N THR A 352 -27.24 -34.19 22.51
CA THR A 352 -28.59 -33.62 22.43
C THR A 352 -29.41 -33.91 23.69
N GLY A 353 -29.97 -32.87 24.30
CA GLY A 353 -30.74 -32.95 25.55
C GLY A 353 -29.91 -33.04 26.83
N TYR A 354 -28.60 -32.85 26.77
CA TYR A 354 -27.70 -32.78 27.92
C TYR A 354 -27.01 -31.41 28.00
N GLU A 355 -26.68 -30.96 29.21
CA GLU A 355 -25.95 -29.71 29.47
C GLU A 355 -24.79 -29.91 30.45
N LEU A 356 -23.81 -29.01 30.38
CA LEU A 356 -22.66 -29.02 31.28
C LEU A 356 -23.14 -28.71 32.70
N THR A 357 -22.88 -29.63 33.62
CA THR A 357 -23.24 -29.48 35.03
C THR A 357 -22.03 -29.28 35.94
N SER A 358 -20.86 -29.84 35.60
CA SER A 358 -19.61 -29.59 36.31
C SER A 358 -18.39 -29.81 35.40
N GLY A 359 -17.25 -29.22 35.79
CA GLY A 359 -16.00 -29.29 35.03
C GLY A 359 -15.97 -28.30 33.86
N SER A 360 -15.13 -28.61 32.86
CA SER A 360 -14.91 -27.77 31.67
C SER A 360 -15.11 -28.58 30.39
N MET A 361 -15.74 -27.97 29.39
CA MET A 361 -15.83 -28.54 28.04
C MET A 361 -14.49 -28.63 27.32
N VAL A 362 -13.45 -27.98 27.86
CA VAL A 362 -12.09 -28.05 27.33
C VAL A 362 -11.21 -28.73 28.37
N ARG A 363 -10.57 -29.83 27.97
CA ARG A 363 -9.56 -30.54 28.77
C ARG A 363 -8.18 -30.27 28.18
N THR A 364 -7.20 -30.04 29.03
CA THR A 364 -5.80 -29.81 28.63
C THR A 364 -4.94 -30.98 29.08
N CYS A 365 -3.95 -31.37 28.27
CA CYS A 365 -2.94 -32.34 28.65
C CYS A 365 -1.93 -31.70 29.61
N LYS A 366 -1.82 -32.24 30.83
CA LYS A 366 -0.96 -31.74 31.90
C LYS A 366 0.44 -32.34 31.85
N ALA A 367 1.33 -31.73 32.64
CA ALA A 367 2.73 -32.15 32.75
C ALA A 367 2.90 -33.55 33.39
N ASP A 368 1.89 -34.01 34.13
CA ASP A 368 1.84 -35.34 34.76
C ASP A 368 1.38 -36.46 33.80
N LYS A 369 1.28 -36.17 32.49
CA LYS A 369 0.81 -37.09 31.45
C LYS A 369 -0.67 -37.47 31.55
N THR A 370 -1.46 -36.71 32.31
CA THR A 370 -2.91 -36.87 32.43
C THR A 370 -3.66 -35.69 31.83
N TRP A 371 -4.90 -35.93 31.41
CA TRP A 371 -5.81 -34.85 31.02
C TRP A 371 -6.45 -34.22 32.25
N ASP A 372 -6.78 -32.93 32.17
CA ASP A 372 -7.60 -32.23 33.18
C ASP A 372 -8.93 -32.96 33.47
N GLU A 373 -9.64 -32.50 34.50
CA GLU A 373 -10.94 -33.05 34.90
C GLU A 373 -11.92 -33.17 33.73
N SER A 374 -12.69 -34.25 33.70
CA SER A 374 -13.66 -34.48 32.62
C SER A 374 -14.92 -33.64 32.81
N PRO A 375 -15.54 -33.11 31.73
CA PRO A 375 -16.84 -32.47 31.85
C PRO A 375 -17.89 -33.49 32.26
N VAL A 376 -18.87 -33.04 33.04
CA VAL A 376 -20.04 -33.84 33.41
C VAL A 376 -21.27 -33.26 32.72
N CYS A 377 -21.78 -34.01 31.75
CA CYS A 377 -23.01 -33.69 31.02
C CYS A 377 -24.18 -34.44 31.65
N SER A 378 -25.21 -33.70 32.06
CA SER A 378 -26.44 -34.27 32.63
C SER A 378 -27.64 -33.82 31.82
N LYS A 379 -28.73 -34.59 31.86
CA LYS A 379 -29.98 -34.23 31.15
C LYS A 379 -30.43 -32.83 31.53
N VAL A 380 -30.89 -32.05 30.53
CA VAL A 380 -31.52 -30.75 30.79
C VAL A 380 -32.80 -30.94 31.60
N THR A 381 -33.11 -29.93 32.42
CA THR A 381 -34.32 -29.93 33.26
C THR A 381 -35.34 -28.97 32.68
N CYS A 382 -36.55 -29.45 32.39
CA CYS A 382 -37.64 -28.59 31.94
C CYS A 382 -38.30 -27.87 33.11
N GLN A 383 -38.95 -26.74 32.81
CA GLN A 383 -39.61 -25.91 33.82
C GLN A 383 -40.66 -26.73 34.62
N ASN A 384 -40.64 -26.54 35.95
CA ASN A 384 -41.53 -27.24 36.88
C ASN A 384 -42.80 -26.43 37.13
N THR A 385 -43.74 -26.43 36.18
CA THR A 385 -45.05 -25.76 36.30
C THR A 385 -46.18 -26.81 36.21
N TRP A 386 -46.52 -27.44 37.33
CA TRP A 386 -47.59 -28.45 37.44
C TRP A 386 -48.40 -28.15 38.71
N PRO A 387 -49.61 -27.59 38.62
CA PRO A 387 -50.81 -28.33 38.18
C PRO A 387 -51.68 -27.59 37.13
N VAL A 388 -52.53 -28.36 36.42
CA VAL A 388 -53.61 -27.84 35.54
C VAL A 388 -54.94 -27.98 36.28
N ALA A 389 -55.76 -26.92 36.26
CA ALA A 389 -57.07 -26.92 36.89
C ALA A 389 -57.95 -28.07 36.35
N PHE A 390 -58.73 -28.69 37.25
CA PHE A 390 -59.67 -29.76 36.92
C PHE A 390 -59.03 -30.98 36.23
N SER A 391 -57.75 -31.24 36.52
CA SER A 391 -57.04 -32.41 36.05
C SER A 391 -56.21 -33.04 37.17
N THR A 392 -55.91 -34.33 37.01
CA THR A 392 -54.86 -35.03 37.74
C THR A 392 -53.63 -35.19 36.84
N ILE A 393 -52.46 -35.32 37.45
CA ILE A 393 -51.19 -35.46 36.73
C ILE A 393 -50.44 -36.70 37.19
N SER A 394 -49.87 -37.43 36.23
CA SER A 394 -48.87 -38.47 36.45
C SER A 394 -47.57 -38.09 35.74
N THR A 395 -46.43 -38.34 36.39
CA THR A 395 -45.11 -37.90 35.92
C THR A 395 -44.06 -39.00 36.07
N THR A 396 -43.15 -39.09 35.10
CA THR A 396 -41.90 -39.88 35.22
C THR A 396 -40.71 -39.04 35.71
N GLY A 397 -40.85 -37.72 35.80
CA GLY A 397 -39.81 -36.77 36.16
C GLY A 397 -39.96 -35.44 35.41
N ASN A 398 -38.90 -34.64 35.39
CA ASN A 398 -38.86 -33.33 34.73
C ASN A 398 -37.58 -33.09 33.89
N LYS A 399 -36.84 -34.14 33.55
CA LYS A 399 -35.61 -34.09 32.76
C LYS A 399 -35.87 -34.51 31.31
N TYR A 400 -34.91 -34.27 30.42
CA TYR A 400 -35.01 -34.63 29.01
C TYR A 400 -35.55 -36.05 28.78
N GLN A 401 -36.57 -36.16 27.92
CA GLN A 401 -37.36 -37.36 27.62
C GLN A 401 -38.33 -37.84 28.72
N ASP A 402 -38.36 -37.22 29.89
CA ASP A 402 -39.41 -37.49 30.87
C ASP A 402 -40.75 -36.98 30.34
N THR A 403 -41.83 -37.61 30.79
CA THR A 403 -43.19 -37.41 30.29
C THR A 403 -44.15 -37.06 31.42
N LEU A 404 -45.13 -36.25 31.04
CA LEU A 404 -46.23 -35.82 31.88
C LEU A 404 -47.53 -36.18 31.20
N THR A 405 -48.40 -36.83 31.96
CA THR A 405 -49.70 -37.28 31.49
C THR A 405 -50.77 -36.71 32.39
N TYR A 406 -51.53 -35.78 31.83
CA TYR A 406 -52.71 -35.21 32.44
C TYR A 406 -53.93 -36.08 32.17
N THR A 407 -54.83 -36.11 33.14
CA THR A 407 -56.15 -36.75 33.00
C THR A 407 -57.18 -35.77 33.53
N CYS A 408 -58.10 -35.32 32.67
CA CYS A 408 -59.19 -34.45 33.11
C CYS A 408 -60.03 -35.19 34.15
N ASN A 409 -60.44 -34.47 35.20
CA ASN A 409 -61.27 -35.03 36.26
C ASN A 409 -62.64 -35.43 35.70
N THR A 410 -63.34 -36.35 36.37
CA THR A 410 -64.68 -36.81 35.95
C THR A 410 -65.61 -35.64 35.65
N GLY A 411 -66.20 -35.64 34.44
CA GLY A 411 -67.10 -34.59 33.96
C GLY A 411 -66.41 -33.47 33.17
N TYR A 412 -65.08 -33.40 33.15
CA TYR A 412 -64.32 -32.43 32.36
C TYR A 412 -63.72 -33.08 31.12
N GLU A 413 -63.73 -32.36 30.00
CA GLU A 413 -63.14 -32.80 28.73
C GLU A 413 -62.02 -31.85 28.30
N LEU A 414 -61.07 -32.39 27.52
CA LEU A 414 -59.99 -31.60 26.94
C LEU A 414 -60.56 -30.69 25.84
N THR A 415 -60.51 -29.38 26.05
CA THR A 415 -60.93 -28.40 25.03
C THR A 415 -59.78 -27.81 24.24
N SER A 416 -58.58 -27.74 24.81
CA SER A 416 -57.37 -27.30 24.08
C SER A 416 -56.09 -27.84 24.73
N GLY A 417 -55.01 -27.89 23.97
CA GLY A 417 -53.69 -28.32 24.43
C GLY A 417 -53.45 -29.84 24.36
N ASN A 418 -52.44 -30.33 25.08
CA ASN A 418 -51.97 -31.72 24.98
C ASN A 418 -51.95 -32.40 26.35
N LEU A 419 -52.66 -33.54 26.47
CA LEU A 419 -52.69 -34.33 27.70
C LEU A 419 -51.35 -35.04 27.99
N VAL A 420 -50.59 -35.41 26.95
CA VAL A 420 -49.25 -35.97 27.10
C VAL A 420 -48.22 -34.97 26.60
N ARG A 421 -47.25 -34.62 27.45
CA ARG A 421 -46.17 -33.67 27.15
C ARG A 421 -44.84 -34.29 27.55
N THR A 422 -43.82 -34.07 26.73
CA THR A 422 -42.46 -34.63 26.91
C THR A 422 -41.47 -33.50 27.09
N CYS A 423 -40.53 -33.63 28.02
CA CYS A 423 -39.47 -32.65 28.22
C CYS A 423 -38.47 -32.69 27.05
N MET A 424 -38.37 -31.58 26.32
CA MET A 424 -37.56 -31.45 25.12
C MET A 424 -36.17 -30.87 25.43
N GLU A 425 -35.26 -30.94 24.45
CA GLU A 425 -33.89 -30.46 24.57
C GLU A 425 -33.77 -28.95 24.82
N ASN A 426 -34.79 -28.18 24.41
CA ASN A 426 -34.88 -26.73 24.59
C ASN A 426 -35.38 -26.32 25.99
N LYS A 427 -35.39 -27.25 26.96
CA LYS A 427 -35.89 -27.04 28.34
C LYS A 427 -37.38 -26.74 28.44
N ASN A 428 -38.13 -26.95 27.37
CA ASN A 428 -39.58 -26.78 27.34
C ASN A 428 -40.29 -28.11 27.16
N TRP A 429 -41.54 -28.15 27.63
CA TRP A 429 -42.43 -29.28 27.42
C TRP A 429 -43.03 -29.23 26.01
N SER A 430 -43.12 -30.37 25.35
CA SER A 430 -43.74 -30.47 24.04
C SER A 430 -45.22 -30.05 24.09
N GLY A 431 -45.69 -29.49 22.97
CA GLY A 431 -47.08 -29.05 22.83
C GLY A 431 -47.50 -27.96 23.81
N ASN A 432 -48.81 -27.73 23.88
CA ASN A 432 -49.43 -26.70 24.69
C ASN A 432 -50.01 -27.30 25.98
N GLN A 433 -50.05 -26.49 27.05
CA GLN A 433 -50.67 -26.89 28.32
C GLN A 433 -52.15 -27.23 28.10
N PRO A 434 -52.66 -28.36 28.62
CA PRO A 434 -54.05 -28.74 28.41
C PRO A 434 -54.99 -27.86 29.23
N VAL A 435 -56.19 -27.66 28.67
CA VAL A 435 -57.31 -26.99 29.33
C VAL A 435 -58.46 -27.99 29.40
N CYS A 436 -58.83 -28.37 30.61
CA CYS A 436 -59.97 -29.24 30.89
C CYS A 436 -61.15 -28.35 31.31
N THR A 437 -62.24 -28.36 30.54
CA THR A 437 -63.46 -27.62 30.87
C THR A 437 -64.67 -28.54 30.82
N ILE A 438 -65.71 -28.18 31.53
CA ILE A 438 -66.98 -28.86 31.46
C ILE A 438 -67.90 -28.16 30.46
N THR A 439 -68.56 -28.94 29.59
CA THR A 439 -69.53 -28.41 28.63
C THR A 439 -70.91 -28.90 29.01
N CYS A 440 -71.79 -27.99 29.44
CA CYS A 440 -73.21 -28.27 29.59
C CYS A 440 -73.97 -27.87 28.32
N PRO A 441 -75.09 -28.55 27.97
CA PRO A 441 -76.01 -28.06 26.94
C PRO A 441 -76.47 -26.63 27.25
N ASP A 442 -76.78 -25.83 26.22
CA ASP A 442 -77.35 -24.48 26.46
C ASP A 442 -78.57 -24.64 27.37
N PRO A 443 -78.55 -24.05 28.58
CA PRO A 443 -79.64 -24.23 29.54
C PRO A 443 -80.98 -23.67 29.01
N GLY A 444 -80.95 -22.89 27.93
CA GLY A 444 -82.10 -22.24 27.32
C GLY A 444 -82.66 -21.12 28.19
N GLU A 445 -83.55 -20.32 27.63
CA GLU A 445 -84.34 -19.32 28.37
C GLU A 445 -85.78 -19.85 28.51
N SER A 446 -86.39 -19.61 29.68
CA SER A 446 -87.82 -19.82 29.95
C SER A 446 -88.61 -18.55 29.66
N ASP A 447 -89.94 -18.64 29.56
CA ASP A 447 -90.78 -17.48 29.29
C ASP A 447 -90.60 -16.37 30.34
N HIS A 448 -90.44 -15.14 29.87
CA HIS A 448 -90.28 -13.92 30.68
C HIS A 448 -89.03 -13.91 31.59
N VAL A 449 -87.98 -14.62 31.16
CA VAL A 449 -86.67 -14.68 31.82
C VAL A 449 -85.57 -14.29 30.84
N THR A 450 -84.76 -13.29 31.21
CA THR A 450 -83.57 -12.90 30.44
C THR A 450 -82.30 -13.44 31.11
N ARG A 451 -81.40 -14.04 30.32
CA ARG A 451 -80.05 -14.43 30.79
C ARG A 451 -79.15 -13.20 30.91
N GLN A 452 -78.54 -13.02 32.08
CA GLN A 452 -77.49 -12.01 32.25
C GLN A 452 -76.15 -12.57 31.74
N LEU A 453 -75.71 -12.11 30.57
CA LEU A 453 -74.44 -12.50 29.98
C LEU A 453 -73.29 -11.62 30.52
N ASN A 454 -72.35 -12.23 31.24
CA ASN A 454 -70.96 -11.75 31.28
C ASN A 454 -70.14 -12.58 30.28
N GLY A 455 -70.20 -12.22 29.00
CA GLY A 455 -69.43 -12.85 27.92
C GLY A 455 -70.11 -14.03 27.22
N ASN A 456 -69.74 -14.26 25.95
CA ASN A 456 -70.48 -15.08 24.97
C ASN A 456 -70.38 -16.62 25.10
N ASN A 457 -70.10 -17.19 26.28
CA ASN A 457 -70.22 -18.65 26.51
C ASN A 457 -70.51 -18.96 27.99
N PRO A 458 -71.43 -19.89 28.32
CA PRO A 458 -71.73 -20.29 29.69
C PRO A 458 -70.62 -21.22 30.21
N THR A 459 -69.52 -20.65 30.68
CA THR A 459 -68.29 -21.41 30.92
C THR A 459 -68.29 -22.21 32.22
N GLU A 460 -69.21 -21.96 33.14
CA GLU A 460 -69.39 -22.77 34.37
C GLU A 460 -70.64 -22.37 35.17
N THR A 461 -71.07 -21.10 35.09
CA THR A 461 -72.24 -20.55 35.80
C THR A 461 -73.07 -19.66 34.88
N VAL A 462 -74.40 -19.79 34.94
CA VAL A 462 -75.35 -18.88 34.29
C VAL A 462 -76.23 -18.20 35.34
N VAL A 463 -76.50 -16.91 35.13
CA VAL A 463 -77.36 -16.11 36.00
C VAL A 463 -78.54 -15.59 35.19
N TYR A 464 -79.73 -15.75 35.76
CA TYR A 464 -81.02 -15.39 35.17
C TYR A 464 -81.72 -14.34 36.00
N LYS A 465 -82.50 -13.49 35.32
CA LYS A 465 -83.35 -12.48 35.94
C LYS A 465 -84.72 -12.48 35.29
N CYS A 466 -85.77 -12.25 36.08
CA CYS A 466 -87.12 -12.00 35.57
C CYS A 466 -87.17 -10.72 34.74
N ASP A 467 -87.92 -10.75 33.65
CA ASP A 467 -88.18 -9.59 32.81
C ASP A 467 -88.99 -8.51 33.57
N SER A 468 -88.89 -7.27 33.11
CA SER A 468 -89.59 -6.15 33.74
C SER A 468 -91.10 -6.37 33.78
N GLY A 469 -91.69 -6.33 34.97
CA GLY A 469 -93.13 -6.56 35.20
C GLY A 469 -93.49 -8.01 35.56
N TYR A 470 -92.50 -8.89 35.73
CA TYR A 470 -92.66 -10.24 36.26
C TYR A 470 -91.79 -10.40 37.51
N ASP A 471 -92.34 -11.04 38.54
CA ASP A 471 -91.66 -11.31 39.81
C ASP A 471 -91.24 -12.78 39.91
N TYR A 472 -90.21 -13.04 40.72
CA TYR A 472 -89.74 -14.39 41.03
C TYR A 472 -90.89 -15.25 41.56
N PHE A 473 -91.10 -16.41 40.95
CA PHE A 473 -92.08 -17.38 41.40
C PHE A 473 -91.42 -18.63 41.99
N SER A 474 -90.58 -19.31 41.20
CA SER A 474 -89.89 -20.54 41.62
C SER A 474 -88.63 -20.81 40.79
N GLY A 475 -87.83 -21.80 41.20
CA GLY A 475 -86.60 -22.20 40.52
C GLY A 475 -85.35 -21.44 40.99
N ASN A 476 -84.27 -21.49 40.21
CA ASN A 476 -82.97 -20.93 40.62
C ASN A 476 -82.50 -19.81 39.70
N THR A 477 -82.16 -18.66 40.28
CA THR A 477 -81.61 -17.49 39.56
C THR A 477 -80.16 -17.67 39.15
N THR A 478 -79.41 -18.57 39.80
CA THR A 478 -78.04 -18.94 39.41
C THR A 478 -77.97 -20.45 39.26
N ARG A 479 -77.44 -20.92 38.13
CA ARG A 479 -77.27 -22.36 37.84
C ARG A 479 -75.82 -22.61 37.47
N VAL A 480 -75.22 -23.64 38.05
CA VAL A 480 -73.82 -24.04 37.86
C VAL A 480 -73.81 -25.35 37.09
N CYS A 481 -72.91 -25.48 36.12
CA CYS A 481 -72.70 -26.71 35.36
C CYS A 481 -72.03 -27.73 36.28
N ARG A 482 -72.73 -28.82 36.63
CA ARG A 482 -72.23 -29.85 37.55
C ARG A 482 -71.47 -30.92 36.77
N SER A 483 -70.64 -31.69 37.47
CA SER A 483 -69.78 -32.76 36.91
C SER A 483 -70.53 -33.90 36.21
N ASP A 484 -71.86 -33.95 36.30
CA ASP A 484 -72.74 -34.85 35.56
C ASP A 484 -73.16 -34.31 34.18
N GLY A 485 -72.64 -33.14 33.78
CA GLY A 485 -73.01 -32.45 32.55
C GLY A 485 -74.39 -31.78 32.61
N GLN A 486 -75.00 -31.67 33.80
CA GLN A 486 -76.30 -31.03 34.00
C GLN A 486 -76.20 -29.74 34.82
N TRP A 487 -77.02 -28.77 34.47
CA TRP A 487 -77.17 -27.54 35.25
C TRP A 487 -77.82 -27.82 36.61
N SER A 488 -77.23 -27.28 37.67
CA SER A 488 -77.78 -27.35 39.01
C SER A 488 -79.13 -26.65 39.11
N GLY A 489 -80.02 -27.18 39.94
CA GLY A 489 -81.29 -26.54 40.25
C GLY A 489 -82.29 -26.51 39.08
N GLU A 490 -83.45 -25.95 39.36
CA GLU A 490 -84.58 -25.89 38.43
C GLU A 490 -84.54 -24.60 37.59
N LYS A 491 -85.19 -24.63 36.42
CA LYS A 491 -85.31 -23.45 35.56
C LYS A 491 -86.06 -22.35 36.31
N LEU A 492 -85.58 -21.10 36.19
CA LEU A 492 -86.23 -19.95 36.80
C LEU A 492 -87.61 -19.75 36.17
N VAL A 493 -88.64 -19.60 37.00
CA VAL A 493 -90.01 -19.28 36.59
C VAL A 493 -90.37 -17.93 37.18
N CYS A 494 -90.82 -17.03 36.31
CA CYS A 494 -91.27 -15.68 36.69
C CYS A 494 -92.74 -15.52 36.34
N SER A 495 -93.51 -14.85 37.21
CA SER A 495 -94.96 -14.70 37.05
C SER A 495 -95.41 -13.27 37.33
N LYS A 496 -96.54 -12.87 36.75
CA LYS A 496 -97.15 -11.56 37.04
C LYS A 496 -97.91 -11.64 38.36
N CYS A 497 -97.43 -10.94 39.38
CA CYS A 497 -98.12 -10.87 40.65
C CYS A 497 -99.01 -9.61 40.67
N PHE A 498 -100.33 -9.80 40.87
CA PHE A 498 -101.27 -8.70 41.02
C PHE A 498 -101.55 -8.44 42.50
N GLN A 499 -101.17 -7.26 43.00
CA GLN A 499 -101.49 -6.81 44.34
C GLN A 499 -102.98 -6.45 44.44
N LYS A 500 -103.81 -7.32 45.05
CA LYS A 500 -105.15 -6.95 45.51
C LYS A 500 -105.01 -6.10 46.79
N LYS A 501 -105.34 -4.81 46.71
CA LYS A 501 -105.54 -3.94 47.88
C LYS A 501 -106.81 -4.39 48.62
N ASN A 502 -106.64 -5.28 49.60
CA ASN A 502 -107.30 -5.30 50.92
C ASN A 502 -107.32 -6.72 51.48
N ASN A 503 -106.93 -6.82 52.75
CA ASN A 503 -106.80 -7.99 53.61
C ASN A 503 -105.53 -8.85 53.49
N LYS A 504 -104.97 -9.11 54.68
CA LYS A 504 -103.86 -9.99 54.97
C LYS A 504 -104.23 -11.41 54.55
N GLU A 505 -103.75 -11.86 53.39
CA GLU A 505 -103.34 -13.23 53.11
C GLU A 505 -102.71 -13.29 51.71
N CYS A 506 -101.56 -13.98 51.66
CA CYS A 506 -100.73 -14.41 50.54
C CYS A 506 -101.01 -13.80 49.14
N ALA A 507 -100.02 -13.10 48.60
CA ALA A 507 -99.94 -12.81 47.17
C ALA A 507 -100.01 -14.13 46.38
N THR A 508 -101.15 -14.41 45.75
CA THR A 508 -101.29 -15.54 44.83
C THR A 508 -100.86 -15.06 43.45
N CYS A 509 -99.65 -15.41 43.04
CA CYS A 509 -99.23 -15.23 41.66
C CYS A 509 -99.81 -16.37 40.80
N PHE A 510 -100.41 -16.03 39.66
CA PHE A 510 -101.01 -17.01 38.76
C PHE A 510 -100.02 -17.33 37.63
N ILE A 511 -99.78 -18.62 37.39
CA ILE A 511 -99.09 -19.10 36.17
C ILE A 511 -100.15 -19.09 35.08
N SER A 512 -100.03 -18.19 34.10
CA SER A 512 -100.97 -18.06 32.97
C SER A 512 -100.51 -18.84 31.76
#